data_AF-K1RWH3-F1
#
_entry.id   AF-K1RWH3-F1
#
_cell.length_a   1.000
_cell.length_b   1.000
_cell.length_c   1.000
_cell.angle_alpha   90.00
_cell.angle_beta   90.00
_cell.angle_gamma   90.00
#
_symmetry.space_group_name_H-M   'P 1'
#
loop_
_entity.id
_entity.type
_entity.pdbx_description
1 polymer ?
#
loop_
_entity_poly.entity_id
_entity_poly.type
_entity_poly.pdbx_seq_one_letter_code
_entity_poly.pdbx_strand_id
1 'polypeptide(L)'
;MERDNEALDTMKPGRRFLVLDAGGGTIDIAMQEVREDRKLQDINRAQGGDWGAIFVDEEYKQMLEESNFLQERIKNSFPKYTVVIPQGCGLAVLKGAVLYGHDPDIIAARVVKYTYGVGTNTRFIKDKHPESKKKLINGIEYCTDKFDIHVNKGTLVHSNEETLESYSPLYEDQTSAKFGVFVSDTEYPQYTVDEGCREIGSLTVPMPNTAGGTRRKVKAKFKFGATKITVEGIDESSGKSVDVKFDFLED
;
A
#
# COMPACT_ATOMS: atom_id res chain seq x y z
N MET A 1 -36.35 6.01 -13.32
CA MET A 1 -36.37 7.38 -13.88
C MET A 1 -35.94 8.42 -12.87
N GLU A 2 -36.63 8.70 -11.74
CA GLU A 2 -36.11 9.66 -10.74
C GLU A 2 -34.94 9.13 -9.89
N ARG A 3 -34.98 7.85 -9.48
CA ARG A 3 -33.91 7.23 -8.64
C ARG A 3 -32.58 6.99 -9.36
N ASP A 4 -32.60 6.86 -10.69
CA ASP A 4 -31.37 6.71 -11.49
C ASP A 4 -30.60 8.05 -11.57
N ASN A 5 -31.30 9.18 -11.48
CA ASN A 5 -30.71 10.53 -11.50
C ASN A 5 -29.98 10.87 -10.18
N GLU A 6 -30.44 10.38 -9.02
CA GLU A 6 -29.74 10.59 -7.74
C GLU A 6 -28.42 9.81 -7.65
N ALA A 7 -28.37 8.59 -8.19
CA ALA A 7 -27.14 7.80 -8.31
C ALA A 7 -26.12 8.44 -9.28
N LEU A 8 -26.60 9.07 -10.35
CA LEU A 8 -25.78 9.84 -11.30
C LEU A 8 -25.28 11.18 -10.73
N ASP A 9 -26.02 11.79 -9.80
CA ASP A 9 -25.60 13.03 -9.12
C ASP A 9 -24.57 12.80 -8.01
N THR A 10 -24.60 11.60 -7.41
CA THR A 10 -23.63 11.20 -6.40
C THR A 10 -22.24 11.07 -7.01
N MET A 11 -22.08 10.44 -8.18
CA MET A 11 -20.77 10.20 -8.83
C MET A 11 -20.22 11.36 -9.68
N LYS A 12 -20.55 12.61 -9.35
CA LYS A 12 -19.99 13.78 -10.06
C LYS A 12 -18.58 14.13 -9.56
N PRO A 13 -17.67 14.63 -10.42
CA PRO A 13 -16.37 15.13 -9.97
C PRO A 13 -16.46 16.09 -8.78
N GLY A 14 -15.50 15.97 -7.85
CA GLY A 14 -15.43 16.75 -6.60
C GLY A 14 -16.39 16.28 -5.50
N ARG A 15 -17.24 15.27 -5.76
CA ARG A 15 -18.06 14.64 -4.72
C ARG A 15 -17.19 13.77 -3.83
N ARG A 16 -17.41 13.90 -2.52
CA ARG A 16 -16.72 13.13 -1.48
C ARG A 16 -17.73 12.28 -0.73
N PHE A 17 -17.39 11.03 -0.49
CA PHE A 17 -18.23 10.08 0.23
C PHE A 17 -17.48 9.47 1.39
N LEU A 18 -18.23 9.18 2.44
CA LEU A 18 -17.82 8.28 3.50
C LEU A 18 -18.51 6.93 3.23
N VAL A 19 -17.72 5.90 2.96
CA VAL A 19 -18.20 4.52 2.85
C VAL A 19 -18.09 3.89 4.24
N LEU A 20 -19.21 3.44 4.78
CA LEU A 20 -19.29 2.69 6.04
C LEU A 20 -19.69 1.26 5.68
N ASP A 21 -18.75 0.33 5.83
CA ASP A 21 -19.00 -1.10 5.71
C ASP A 21 -19.11 -1.68 7.11
N ALA A 22 -20.34 -1.99 7.53
CA ALA A 22 -20.61 -2.58 8.84
C ALA A 22 -21.01 -4.04 8.65
N GLY A 23 -20.00 -4.91 8.59
CA GLY A 23 -20.17 -6.35 8.42
C GLY A 23 -20.39 -7.08 9.74
N GLY A 24 -20.43 -8.41 9.64
CA GLY A 24 -20.53 -9.28 10.81
C GLY A 24 -19.34 -9.14 11.75
N GLY A 25 -18.10 -9.21 11.25
CA GLY A 25 -16.91 -9.16 12.12
C GLY A 25 -16.36 -7.76 12.36
N THR A 26 -16.30 -6.96 11.31
CA THR A 26 -15.63 -5.66 11.31
C THR A 26 -16.59 -4.54 10.92
N ILE A 27 -16.27 -3.34 11.39
CA ILE A 27 -16.81 -2.10 10.84
C ILE A 27 -15.65 -1.33 10.26
N ASP A 28 -15.72 -1.01 8.97
CA ASP A 28 -14.70 -0.32 8.21
C ASP A 28 -15.26 1.00 7.64
N ILE A 29 -14.45 2.04 7.68
CA ILE A 29 -14.78 3.39 7.23
C ILE A 29 -13.70 3.83 6.24
N ALA A 30 -14.10 4.17 5.02
CA ALA A 30 -13.24 4.75 4.01
C ALA A 30 -13.81 6.08 3.52
N MET A 31 -12.94 7.02 3.15
CA MET A 31 -13.36 8.30 2.58
C MET A 31 -12.78 8.44 1.18
N GLN A 32 -13.64 8.69 0.19
CA GLN A 32 -13.27 8.69 -1.22
C GLN A 32 -13.79 9.94 -1.93
N GLU A 33 -13.05 10.38 -2.95
CA GLU A 33 -13.42 11.48 -3.84
C GLU A 33 -13.53 10.99 -5.29
N VAL A 34 -14.54 11.50 -6.00
CA VAL A 34 -14.64 11.34 -7.47
C VAL A 34 -13.77 12.39 -8.15
N ARG A 35 -12.79 11.95 -8.92
CA ARG A 35 -11.93 12.83 -9.73
C ARG A 35 -12.63 13.32 -10.99
N GLU A 36 -12.01 14.27 -11.69
CA GLU A 36 -12.49 14.79 -12.99
C GLU A 36 -12.63 13.69 -14.06
N ASP A 37 -11.76 12.69 -14.03
CA ASP A 37 -11.80 11.52 -14.91
C ASP A 37 -12.81 10.44 -14.46
N ARG A 38 -13.63 10.75 -13.45
CA ARG A 38 -14.63 9.87 -12.81
C ARG A 38 -14.07 8.64 -12.09
N LYS A 39 -12.75 8.58 -11.88
CA LYS A 39 -12.13 7.56 -11.04
C LYS A 39 -12.21 7.94 -9.57
N LEU A 40 -12.06 6.95 -8.70
CA LEU A 40 -12.09 7.11 -7.25
C LEU A 40 -10.68 7.28 -6.69
N GLN A 41 -10.54 8.17 -5.72
CA GLN A 41 -9.31 8.41 -4.97
C GLN A 41 -9.61 8.35 -3.47
N ASP A 42 -8.78 7.63 -2.72
CA ASP A 42 -8.87 7.64 -1.26
C ASP A 42 -8.37 9.00 -0.72
N ILE A 43 -9.16 9.61 0.15
CA ILE A 43 -8.80 10.88 0.80
C ILE A 43 -7.91 10.61 2.01
N ASN A 44 -8.24 9.56 2.77
CA ASN A 44 -7.52 9.13 3.96
C ASN A 44 -7.48 7.60 4.02
N ARG A 45 -6.57 7.08 4.84
CA ARG A 45 -6.53 5.65 5.16
C ARG A 45 -7.89 5.18 5.72
N ALA A 46 -8.36 4.04 5.24
CA ALA A 46 -9.51 3.36 5.81
C ALA A 46 -9.24 2.98 7.28
N GLN A 47 -10.23 3.18 8.15
CA GLN A 47 -10.18 2.84 9.56
C GLN A 47 -11.23 1.79 9.88
N GLY A 48 -10.88 0.80 10.69
CA GLY A 48 -11.84 -0.21 11.11
C GLY A 48 -11.38 -0.98 12.32
N GLY A 49 -12.28 -1.80 12.86
CA GLY A 49 -12.02 -2.62 14.03
C GLY A 49 -13.08 -3.71 14.23
N ASP A 50 -12.79 -4.60 15.18
CA ASP A 50 -13.62 -5.75 15.57
C ASP A 50 -14.85 -5.29 16.37
N TRP A 51 -15.70 -4.49 15.75
CA TRP A 51 -16.92 -3.92 16.33
C TRP A 51 -18.17 -4.36 15.59
N GLY A 52 -18.03 -5.35 14.69
CA GLY A 52 -19.12 -5.86 13.89
C GLY A 52 -20.15 -6.64 14.71
N ALA A 53 -21.22 -7.04 14.01
CA ALA A 53 -22.37 -7.70 14.61
C ALA A 53 -22.08 -9.03 15.35
N ILE A 54 -20.91 -9.68 15.21
CA ILE A 54 -20.54 -10.89 15.99
C ILE A 54 -20.37 -10.58 17.49
N PHE A 55 -20.07 -9.33 17.84
CA PHE A 55 -20.06 -8.86 19.24
C PHE A 55 -21.46 -8.52 19.78
N VAL A 56 -22.48 -8.82 18.99
CA VAL A 56 -23.86 -8.46 19.23
C VAL A 56 -24.69 -9.74 19.06
N ASP A 57 -25.57 -10.06 20.02
CA ASP A 57 -26.28 -11.36 20.06
C ASP A 57 -27.00 -11.67 18.74
N GLU A 58 -27.13 -12.95 18.37
CA GLU A 58 -27.71 -13.41 17.09
C GLU A 58 -29.11 -12.83 16.80
N GLU A 59 -29.95 -12.62 17.82
CA GLU A 59 -31.26 -11.95 17.68
C GLU A 59 -31.15 -10.47 17.28
N TYR A 60 -30.04 -9.81 17.67
CA TYR A 60 -29.76 -8.41 17.37
C TYR A 60 -29.01 -8.25 16.03
N LYS A 61 -28.34 -9.30 15.52
CA LYS A 61 -27.80 -9.31 14.13
C LYS A 61 -28.90 -9.19 13.09
N GLN A 62 -29.98 -9.95 13.25
CA GLN A 62 -31.17 -9.84 12.40
C GLN A 62 -31.82 -8.46 12.51
N MET A 63 -31.83 -7.90 13.72
CA MET A 63 -32.25 -6.51 13.95
C MET A 63 -31.32 -5.48 13.30
N LEU A 64 -30.02 -5.75 13.14
CA LEU A 64 -29.00 -4.85 12.56
C LEU A 64 -28.93 -4.90 11.02
N GLU A 65 -28.99 -6.09 10.43
CA GLU A 65 -28.90 -6.30 8.97
C GLU A 65 -30.07 -5.65 8.20
N GLU A 66 -31.24 -5.52 8.85
CA GLU A 66 -32.44 -4.86 8.30
C GLU A 66 -32.79 -3.56 9.05
N SER A 67 -31.90 -3.05 9.91
CA SER A 67 -32.26 -2.07 10.93
C SER A 67 -32.59 -0.69 10.40
N ASN A 68 -33.86 -0.31 10.44
CA ASN A 68 -34.22 1.10 10.48
C ASN A 68 -33.51 1.82 11.65
N PHE A 69 -33.25 1.13 12.77
CA PHE A 69 -32.63 1.76 13.95
C PHE A 69 -31.22 2.28 13.68
N LEU A 70 -30.31 1.46 13.13
CA LEU A 70 -28.95 1.93 12.82
C LEU A 70 -28.97 3.05 11.77
N GLN A 71 -29.80 2.89 10.74
CA GLN A 71 -29.96 3.88 9.68
C GLN A 71 -30.50 5.21 10.20
N GLU A 72 -31.53 5.18 11.06
CA GLU A 72 -32.10 6.35 11.72
C GLU A 72 -31.10 7.00 12.66
N ARG A 73 -30.35 6.21 13.43
CA ARG A 73 -29.35 6.74 14.35
C ARG A 73 -28.22 7.45 13.60
N ILE A 74 -27.76 6.90 12.48
CA ILE A 74 -26.77 7.55 11.60
C ILE A 74 -27.38 8.83 10.99
N LYS A 75 -28.58 8.77 10.42
CA LYS A 75 -29.27 9.95 9.84
C LYS A 75 -29.45 11.07 10.87
N ASN A 76 -29.86 10.73 12.09
CA ASN A 76 -30.06 11.69 13.19
C ASN A 76 -28.74 12.25 13.73
N SER A 77 -27.66 11.45 13.74
CA SER A 77 -26.33 11.90 14.18
C SER A 77 -25.66 12.80 13.14
N PHE A 78 -26.00 12.61 11.86
CA PHE A 78 -25.39 13.32 10.73
C PHE A 78 -26.43 14.06 9.86
N PRO A 79 -27.25 14.96 10.44
CA PRO A 79 -28.39 15.57 9.74
C PRO A 79 -27.98 16.50 8.58
N LYS A 80 -26.70 16.88 8.52
CA LYS A 80 -26.11 17.70 7.43
C LYS A 80 -25.67 16.87 6.22
N TYR A 81 -25.63 15.54 6.35
CA TYR A 81 -25.13 14.63 5.33
C TYR A 81 -26.26 13.78 4.75
N THR A 82 -26.16 13.48 3.46
CA THR A 82 -27.07 12.54 2.79
C THR A 82 -26.60 11.12 3.06
N VAL A 83 -27.37 10.36 3.83
CA VAL A 83 -27.12 8.93 4.07
C VAL A 83 -27.73 8.12 2.92
N VAL A 84 -26.88 7.52 2.10
CA VAL A 84 -27.28 6.66 0.98
C VAL A 84 -27.17 5.21 1.38
N ILE A 85 -28.22 4.43 1.17
CA ILE A 85 -28.25 3.00 1.46
C ILE A 85 -28.50 2.28 0.14
N PRO A 86 -27.47 1.64 -0.45
CA PRO A 86 -27.61 1.00 -1.74
C PRO A 86 -28.57 -0.18 -1.66
N GLN A 87 -29.36 -0.37 -2.73
CA GLN A 87 -30.26 -1.52 -2.83
C GLN A 87 -29.45 -2.82 -2.88
N GLY A 88 -29.69 -3.71 -1.92
CA GLY A 88 -28.85 -4.90 -1.71
C GLY A 88 -27.48 -4.54 -1.16
N CYS A 89 -27.41 -3.77 -0.08
CA CYS A 89 -26.17 -3.36 0.60
C CYS A 89 -25.24 -4.54 0.91
N GLY A 90 -25.78 -5.70 1.30
CA GLY A 90 -25.01 -6.93 1.50
C GLY A 90 -24.30 -7.47 0.24
N LEU A 91 -24.70 -7.01 -0.95
CA LEU A 91 -24.06 -7.33 -2.24
C LEU A 91 -23.17 -6.19 -2.76
N ALA A 92 -23.11 -5.04 -2.07
CA ALA A 92 -22.40 -3.85 -2.58
C ALA A 92 -20.89 -4.12 -2.75
N VAL A 93 -20.27 -4.79 -1.79
CA VAL A 93 -18.85 -5.18 -1.85
C VAL A 93 -18.61 -6.13 -3.02
N LEU A 94 -19.44 -7.16 -3.19
CA LEU A 94 -19.32 -8.13 -4.29
C LEU A 94 -19.49 -7.46 -5.67
N LYS A 95 -20.50 -6.59 -5.83
CA LYS A 95 -20.70 -5.83 -7.07
C LYS A 95 -19.52 -4.91 -7.35
N GLY A 96 -19.00 -4.24 -6.33
CA GLY A 96 -17.80 -3.42 -6.42
C GLY A 96 -16.58 -4.23 -6.87
N ALA A 97 -16.38 -5.42 -6.31
CA ALA A 97 -15.29 -6.32 -6.69
C ALA A 97 -15.40 -6.79 -8.16
N VAL A 98 -16.62 -7.08 -8.65
CA VAL A 98 -16.85 -7.43 -10.06
C VAL A 98 -16.55 -6.25 -10.97
N LEU A 99 -17.04 -5.05 -10.64
CA LEU A 99 -16.74 -3.82 -11.40
C LEU A 99 -15.24 -3.54 -11.43
N TYR A 100 -14.56 -3.67 -10.29
CA TYR A 100 -13.11 -3.54 -10.19
C TYR A 100 -12.37 -4.60 -11.02
N GLY A 101 -12.85 -5.85 -11.03
CA GLY A 101 -12.27 -6.91 -11.86
C GLY A 101 -12.37 -6.62 -13.37
N HIS A 102 -13.41 -5.90 -13.79
CA HIS A 102 -13.56 -5.43 -15.17
C HIS A 102 -12.71 -4.21 -15.50
N ASP A 103 -12.56 -3.28 -14.57
CA ASP A 103 -11.74 -2.07 -14.71
C ASP A 103 -10.97 -1.76 -13.42
N PRO A 104 -9.74 -2.32 -13.27
CA PRO A 104 -8.91 -2.06 -12.10
C PRO A 104 -8.46 -0.60 -11.98
N ASP A 105 -8.47 0.12 -13.11
CA ASP A 105 -8.05 1.52 -13.18
C ASP A 105 -9.10 2.48 -12.63
N ILE A 106 -10.28 1.98 -12.21
CA ILE A 106 -11.32 2.76 -11.53
C ILE A 106 -10.83 3.38 -10.22
N ILE A 107 -9.82 2.76 -9.58
CA ILE A 107 -9.11 3.32 -8.43
C ILE A 107 -7.89 4.08 -8.96
N ALA A 108 -7.92 5.41 -8.86
CA ALA A 108 -6.87 6.28 -9.38
C ALA A 108 -5.69 6.47 -8.42
N ALA A 109 -5.93 6.42 -7.11
CA ALA A 109 -4.90 6.61 -6.10
C ALA A 109 -5.32 6.07 -4.73
N ARG A 110 -4.34 5.69 -3.92
CA ARG A 110 -4.53 5.14 -2.57
C ARG A 110 -3.53 5.68 -1.59
N VAL A 111 -3.94 5.77 -0.33
CA VAL A 111 -3.05 6.13 0.78
C VAL A 111 -2.35 4.85 1.28
N VAL A 112 -1.02 4.76 1.15
CA VAL A 112 -0.29 3.53 1.51
C VAL A 112 -0.26 3.29 3.02
N LYS A 113 -0.48 2.03 3.44
CA LYS A 113 -0.63 1.64 4.85
C LYS A 113 0.68 1.60 5.63
N TYR A 114 1.77 1.24 4.95
CA TYR A 114 3.10 1.07 5.51
C TYR A 114 4.12 1.92 4.75
N THR A 115 5.27 2.15 5.36
CA THR A 115 6.45 2.65 4.65
C THR A 115 7.11 1.46 3.96
N TYR A 116 7.35 1.54 2.65
CA TYR A 116 7.95 0.46 1.88
C TYR A 116 9.37 0.83 1.45
N GLY A 117 10.24 -0.17 1.44
CA GLY A 117 11.63 0.03 1.05
C GLY A 117 12.39 -1.27 0.90
N VAL A 118 13.71 -1.14 0.76
CA VAL A 118 14.63 -2.28 0.66
C VAL A 118 15.71 -2.21 1.73
N GLY A 119 16.22 -3.39 2.11
CA GLY A 119 17.40 -3.50 2.95
C GLY A 119 18.66 -3.20 2.14
N THR A 120 19.50 -2.29 2.62
CA THR A 120 20.74 -1.90 1.96
C THR A 120 21.91 -1.77 2.93
N ASN A 121 23.12 -1.73 2.37
CA ASN A 121 24.34 -1.37 3.07
C ASN A 121 24.85 -0.05 2.47
N THR A 122 25.08 0.95 3.32
CA THR A 122 25.63 2.24 2.89
C THR A 122 27.03 2.45 3.48
N ARG A 123 27.82 3.35 2.93
CA ARG A 123 29.15 3.65 3.49
C ARG A 123 29.01 4.08 4.95
N PHE A 124 29.86 3.55 5.81
CA PHE A 124 29.85 3.91 7.21
C PHE A 124 30.28 5.39 7.36
N ILE A 125 29.50 6.17 8.10
CA ILE A 125 29.82 7.56 8.40
C ILE A 125 29.97 7.64 9.91
N LYS A 126 31.20 7.91 10.35
CA LYS A 126 31.52 8.11 11.75
C LYS A 126 30.61 9.19 12.35
N ASP A 127 30.18 8.99 13.58
CA ASP A 127 29.31 9.88 14.36
C ASP A 127 27.85 9.99 13.86
N LYS A 128 27.51 9.45 12.68
CA LYS A 128 26.12 9.32 12.21
C LYS A 128 25.58 7.90 12.34
N HIS A 129 26.42 6.90 12.07
CA HIS A 129 26.01 5.50 12.12
C HIS A 129 26.45 4.85 13.44
N PRO A 130 25.60 4.00 14.05
CA PRO A 130 25.97 3.22 15.23
C PRO A 130 27.14 2.29 14.92
N GLU A 131 28.17 2.28 15.76
CA GLU A 131 29.33 1.40 15.60
C GLU A 131 28.93 -0.08 15.59
N SER A 132 27.85 -0.45 16.30
CA SER A 132 27.30 -1.81 16.31
C SER A 132 26.79 -2.30 14.94
N LYS A 133 26.50 -1.38 14.01
CA LYS A 133 26.06 -1.68 12.63
C LYS A 133 27.21 -1.60 11.63
N LYS A 134 28.44 -1.36 12.09
CA LYS A 134 29.62 -1.23 11.23
C LYS A 134 30.13 -2.61 10.82
N LYS A 135 30.41 -2.78 9.53
CA LYS A 135 31.01 -3.99 8.98
C LYS A 135 32.05 -3.65 7.92
N LEU A 136 33.22 -4.29 7.98
CA LEU A 136 34.24 -4.18 6.95
C LEU A 136 33.91 -5.17 5.81
N ILE A 137 33.67 -4.66 4.62
CA ILE A 137 33.34 -5.45 3.42
C ILE A 137 34.26 -5.00 2.29
N ASN A 138 35.07 -5.91 1.75
CA ASN A 138 36.04 -5.62 0.70
C ASN A 138 36.96 -4.42 1.05
N GLY A 139 37.43 -4.35 2.30
CA GLY A 139 38.28 -3.26 2.79
C GLY A 139 37.59 -1.91 3.01
N ILE A 140 36.27 -1.83 2.80
CA ILE A 140 35.48 -0.61 2.97
C ILE A 140 34.51 -0.80 4.15
N GLU A 141 34.41 0.22 5.00
CA GLU A 141 33.47 0.21 6.14
C GLU A 141 32.07 0.56 5.66
N TYR A 142 31.10 -0.31 5.94
CA TYR A 142 29.69 -0.13 5.66
C TYR A 142 28.86 -0.13 6.95
N CYS A 143 27.75 0.61 6.94
CA CYS A 143 26.66 0.46 7.88
C CYS A 143 25.63 -0.51 7.31
N THR A 144 25.34 -1.58 8.03
CA THR A 144 24.45 -2.66 7.58
C THR A 144 23.02 -2.47 8.05
N ASP A 145 22.12 -3.22 7.41
CA ASP A 145 20.70 -3.30 7.76
C ASP A 145 19.97 -1.96 7.63
N LYS A 146 20.43 -1.06 6.77
CA LYS A 146 19.73 0.21 6.53
C LYS A 146 18.42 -0.06 5.82
N PHE A 147 17.37 0.60 6.27
CA PHE A 147 16.10 0.68 5.55
C PHE A 147 16.21 1.84 4.56
N ASP A 148 16.20 1.54 3.26
CA ASP A 148 16.13 2.57 2.22
C ASP A 148 14.69 2.76 1.78
N ILE A 149 14.13 3.93 2.06
CA ILE A 149 12.70 4.20 1.90
C ILE A 149 12.40 4.52 0.44
N HIS A 150 11.47 3.77 -0.14
CA HIS A 150 10.93 4.02 -1.47
C HIS A 150 9.60 4.79 -1.44
N VAL A 151 8.77 4.57 -0.42
CA VAL A 151 7.56 5.36 -0.18
C VAL A 151 7.23 5.39 1.31
N ASN A 152 6.81 6.54 1.82
CA ASN A 152 6.41 6.71 3.21
C ASN A 152 4.95 6.30 3.43
N LYS A 153 4.67 5.71 4.60
CA LYS A 153 3.31 5.51 5.11
C LYS A 153 2.50 6.81 5.02
N GLY A 154 1.23 6.70 4.59
CA GLY A 154 0.34 7.86 4.46
C GLY A 154 0.52 8.65 3.17
N THR A 155 1.49 8.30 2.32
CA THR A 155 1.63 8.89 0.98
C THR A 155 0.43 8.48 0.12
N LEU A 156 -0.18 9.46 -0.55
CA LEU A 156 -1.14 9.21 -1.61
C LEU A 156 -0.38 8.82 -2.88
N VAL A 157 -0.54 7.58 -3.32
CA VAL A 157 0.16 7.04 -4.48
C VAL A 157 -0.82 6.78 -5.60
N HIS A 158 -0.53 7.31 -6.79
CA HIS A 158 -1.35 7.11 -7.97
C HIS A 158 -1.13 5.73 -8.60
N SER A 159 -2.16 5.19 -9.23
CA SER A 159 -2.04 3.97 -10.03
C SER A 159 -1.02 4.21 -11.16
N ASN A 160 -0.01 3.36 -11.24
CA ASN A 160 1.18 3.46 -12.12
C ASN A 160 2.27 4.45 -11.67
N GLU A 161 2.18 5.00 -10.47
CA GLU A 161 3.32 5.71 -9.88
C GLU A 161 4.45 4.71 -9.61
N GLU A 162 5.68 5.12 -9.89
CA GLU A 162 6.86 4.29 -9.74
C GLU A 162 7.95 5.07 -8.98
N THR A 163 8.67 4.40 -8.09
CA THR A 163 9.89 4.92 -7.47
C THR A 163 11.06 4.06 -7.89
N LEU A 164 12.22 4.66 -8.14
CA LEU A 164 13.36 3.97 -8.72
C LEU A 164 14.65 4.45 -8.04
N GLU A 165 15.34 3.54 -7.38
CA GLU A 165 16.61 3.81 -6.72
C GLU A 165 17.73 2.92 -7.25
N SER A 166 18.96 3.41 -7.16
CA SER A 166 20.14 2.78 -7.77
C SER A 166 21.18 2.40 -6.74
N TYR A 167 21.56 1.12 -6.76
CA TYR A 167 22.45 0.48 -5.80
C TYR A 167 23.69 -0.08 -6.51
N SER A 168 24.72 -0.39 -5.73
CA SER A 168 25.97 -0.96 -6.25
C SER A 168 26.31 -2.27 -5.55
N PRO A 169 26.91 -3.24 -6.26
CA PRO A 169 27.36 -4.47 -5.65
C PRO A 169 28.48 -4.21 -4.64
N LEU A 170 28.57 -5.06 -3.63
CA LEU A 170 29.55 -4.94 -2.55
C LEU A 170 30.92 -5.50 -2.95
N TYR A 171 30.92 -6.47 -3.87
CA TYR A 171 32.13 -7.11 -4.39
C TYR A 171 32.25 -6.89 -5.90
N GLU A 172 33.49 -6.83 -6.39
CA GLU A 172 33.76 -6.57 -7.80
C GLU A 172 33.26 -7.69 -8.71
N ASP A 173 33.40 -8.94 -8.26
CA ASP A 173 33.04 -10.18 -8.94
C ASP A 173 31.60 -10.64 -8.65
N GLN A 174 30.81 -9.86 -7.92
CA GLN A 174 29.44 -10.21 -7.55
C GLN A 174 28.56 -10.43 -8.79
N THR A 175 28.02 -11.64 -8.95
CA THR A 175 27.22 -12.05 -10.13
C THR A 175 25.71 -11.95 -9.93
N SER A 176 25.26 -11.53 -8.75
CA SER A 176 23.84 -11.26 -8.48
C SER A 176 23.68 -10.27 -7.31
N ALA A 177 22.56 -9.55 -7.27
CA ALA A 177 22.22 -8.66 -6.16
C ALA A 177 20.88 -9.07 -5.55
N LYS A 178 20.87 -9.33 -4.24
CA LYS A 178 19.65 -9.61 -3.49
C LYS A 178 19.11 -8.34 -2.85
N PHE A 179 17.85 -8.02 -3.10
CA PHE A 179 17.10 -7.03 -2.33
C PHE A 179 16.12 -7.75 -1.41
N GLY A 180 16.25 -7.54 -0.10
CA GLY A 180 15.14 -7.80 0.83
C GLY A 180 14.18 -6.63 0.76
N VAL A 181 12.89 -6.92 0.60
CA VAL A 181 11.80 -5.94 0.53
C VAL A 181 11.15 -5.87 1.90
N PHE A 182 11.06 -4.67 2.47
CA PHE A 182 10.60 -4.45 3.82
C PHE A 182 9.42 -3.48 3.86
N VAL A 183 8.61 -3.65 4.89
CA VAL A 183 7.59 -2.67 5.31
C VAL A 183 7.87 -2.20 6.73
N SER A 184 7.41 -1.00 7.06
CA SER A 184 7.41 -0.45 8.42
C SER A 184 6.07 0.17 8.81
N ASP A 185 5.66 -0.04 10.06
CA ASP A 185 4.56 0.70 10.69
C ASP A 185 4.88 2.17 10.97
N THR A 186 6.15 2.53 10.98
CA THR A 186 6.63 3.90 11.21
C THR A 186 6.89 4.62 9.88
N GLU A 187 6.78 5.95 9.90
CA GLU A 187 6.99 6.76 8.69
C GLU A 187 8.48 6.81 8.27
N TYR A 188 9.41 6.82 9.24
CA TYR A 188 10.84 7.03 8.98
C TYR A 188 11.74 5.96 9.63
N PRO A 189 11.57 4.66 9.29
CA PRO A 189 12.45 3.60 9.77
C PRO A 189 13.90 3.88 9.35
N GLN A 190 14.85 3.64 10.23
CA GLN A 190 16.28 3.84 9.94
C GLN A 190 16.97 2.54 9.57
N TYR A 191 16.52 1.42 10.15
CA TYR A 191 17.05 0.09 9.95
C TYR A 191 15.94 -0.93 9.71
N THR A 192 16.26 -2.00 8.98
CA THR A 192 15.32 -3.08 8.68
C THR A 192 14.93 -3.93 9.89
N VAL A 193 15.64 -3.73 11.00
CA VAL A 193 15.40 -4.41 12.28
C VAL A 193 14.78 -3.48 13.33
N ASP A 194 14.43 -2.24 12.93
CA ASP A 194 13.71 -1.34 13.83
C ASP A 194 12.33 -1.93 14.19
N GLU A 195 11.80 -1.52 15.33
CA GLU A 195 10.47 -1.95 15.76
C GLU A 195 9.40 -1.60 14.72
N GLY A 196 8.53 -2.57 14.42
CA GLY A 196 7.51 -2.43 13.37
C GLY A 196 8.03 -2.65 11.95
N CYS A 197 9.32 -2.99 11.74
CA CYS A 197 9.82 -3.44 10.45
C CYS A 197 9.69 -4.95 10.26
N ARG A 198 9.29 -5.38 9.06
CA ARG A 198 9.27 -6.80 8.66
C ARG A 198 9.64 -6.96 7.19
N GLU A 199 10.34 -8.05 6.87
CA GLU A 199 10.58 -8.47 5.49
C GLU A 199 9.29 -9.06 4.92
N ILE A 200 8.85 -8.59 3.76
CA ILE A 200 7.67 -9.11 3.06
C ILE A 200 8.04 -10.02 1.89
N GLY A 201 9.31 -9.98 1.47
CA GLY A 201 9.85 -10.87 0.46
C GLY A 201 11.23 -10.41 0.02
N SER A 202 11.77 -11.06 -0.99
CA SER A 202 13.03 -10.66 -1.59
C SER A 202 13.07 -10.98 -3.07
N LEU A 203 13.95 -10.28 -3.78
CA LEU A 203 14.28 -10.57 -5.18
C LEU A 203 15.80 -10.70 -5.34
N THR A 204 16.23 -11.58 -6.24
CA THR A 204 17.65 -11.74 -6.58
C THR A 204 17.84 -11.45 -8.06
N VAL A 205 18.49 -10.32 -8.37
CA VAL A 205 18.76 -9.86 -9.74
C VAL A 205 20.05 -10.52 -10.24
N PRO A 206 20.01 -11.32 -11.31
CA PRO A 206 21.22 -11.83 -11.94
C PRO A 206 22.02 -10.70 -12.60
N MET A 207 23.32 -10.63 -12.32
CA MET A 207 24.27 -9.64 -12.84
C MET A 207 25.55 -10.33 -13.35
N PRO A 208 25.46 -11.23 -14.35
CA PRO A 208 26.57 -12.10 -14.74
C PRO A 208 27.77 -11.36 -15.33
N ASN A 209 27.57 -10.15 -15.88
CA ASN A 209 28.66 -9.31 -16.35
C ASN A 209 29.29 -8.54 -15.18
N THR A 210 30.52 -8.88 -14.83
CA THR A 210 31.28 -8.24 -13.74
C THR A 210 32.17 -7.08 -14.21
N ALA A 211 32.16 -6.76 -15.51
CA ALA A 211 32.89 -5.62 -16.05
C ALA A 211 32.45 -4.32 -15.35
N GLY A 212 33.42 -3.58 -14.80
CA GLY A 212 33.15 -2.37 -14.01
C GLY A 212 33.12 -2.58 -12.50
N GLY A 213 33.25 -3.81 -12.00
CA GLY A 213 33.41 -4.09 -10.57
C GLY A 213 32.27 -3.53 -9.72
N THR A 214 32.61 -2.82 -8.64
CA THR A 214 31.64 -2.14 -7.75
C THR A 214 31.00 -0.88 -8.34
N ARG A 215 31.44 -0.40 -9.51
CA ARG A 215 30.81 0.74 -10.21
C ARG A 215 29.54 0.34 -10.97
N ARG A 216 29.32 -0.96 -11.15
CA ARG A 216 28.08 -1.50 -11.72
C ARG A 216 26.88 -1.04 -10.88
N LYS A 217 25.73 -1.02 -11.53
CA LYS A 217 24.49 -0.53 -10.95
C LYS A 217 23.38 -1.55 -11.11
N VAL A 218 22.60 -1.68 -10.06
CA VAL A 218 21.37 -2.45 -10.01
C VAL A 218 20.30 -1.56 -9.42
N LYS A 219 19.13 -1.53 -10.03
CA LYS A 219 18.04 -0.68 -9.58
C LYS A 219 16.97 -1.49 -8.88
N ALA A 220 16.38 -0.93 -7.84
CA ALA A 220 15.12 -1.43 -7.29
C ALA A 220 14.04 -0.43 -7.66
N LYS A 221 12.94 -0.94 -8.22
CA LYS A 221 11.83 -0.13 -8.69
C LYS A 221 10.54 -0.60 -8.05
N PHE A 222 9.85 0.28 -7.34
CA PHE A 222 8.54 -0.02 -6.79
C PHE A 222 7.50 0.54 -7.74
N LYS A 223 6.54 -0.30 -8.14
CA LYS A 223 5.37 0.10 -8.92
C LYS A 223 4.13 -0.13 -8.09
N PHE A 224 3.31 0.90 -7.97
CA PHE A 224 2.09 0.85 -7.19
C PHE A 224 0.92 0.68 -8.13
N GLY A 225 0.41 -0.56 -8.21
CA GLY A 225 -0.83 -0.88 -8.89
C GLY A 225 -2.04 -0.64 -7.97
N ALA A 226 -3.22 -0.98 -8.46
CA ALA A 226 -4.43 -0.77 -7.68
C ALA A 226 -4.54 -1.72 -6.45
N THR A 227 -4.22 -3.01 -6.60
CA THR A 227 -4.24 -3.99 -5.48
C THR A 227 -2.89 -4.60 -5.15
N LYS A 228 -1.86 -4.33 -5.96
CA LYS A 228 -0.53 -4.93 -5.80
C LYS A 228 0.58 -3.90 -5.87
N ILE A 229 1.62 -4.14 -5.08
CA ILE A 229 2.93 -3.52 -5.23
C ILE A 229 3.81 -4.50 -5.98
N THR A 230 4.41 -4.03 -7.08
CA THR A 230 5.42 -4.80 -7.81
C THR A 230 6.78 -4.21 -7.52
N VAL A 231 7.71 -5.03 -7.04
CA VAL A 231 9.11 -4.63 -6.87
C VAL A 231 9.93 -5.29 -7.96
N GLU A 232 10.48 -4.48 -8.85
CA GLU A 232 11.29 -4.90 -10.00
C GLU A 232 12.76 -4.55 -9.73
N GLY A 233 13.63 -5.55 -9.81
CA GLY A 233 15.08 -5.39 -9.77
C GLY A 233 15.66 -5.43 -11.16
N ILE A 234 16.48 -4.44 -11.52
CA ILE A 234 16.97 -4.24 -12.88
C ILE A 234 18.50 -4.20 -12.88
N ASP A 235 19.15 -5.10 -13.61
CA ASP A 235 20.59 -4.99 -13.90
C ASP A 235 20.78 -3.92 -14.98
N GLU A 236 21.39 -2.78 -14.61
CA GLU A 236 21.54 -1.65 -15.54
C GLU A 236 22.47 -1.98 -16.72
N SER A 237 23.39 -2.93 -16.56
CA SER A 237 24.34 -3.29 -17.61
C SER A 237 23.70 -4.07 -18.76
N SER A 238 22.68 -4.89 -18.46
CA SER A 238 22.00 -5.75 -19.44
C SER A 238 20.57 -5.32 -19.73
N GLY A 239 19.98 -4.46 -18.89
CA GLY A 239 18.57 -4.08 -18.94
C GLY A 239 17.61 -5.20 -18.51
N LYS A 240 18.13 -6.37 -18.13
CA LYS A 240 17.29 -7.49 -17.68
C LYS A 240 16.75 -7.21 -16.29
N SER A 241 15.51 -7.63 -16.07
CA SER A 241 14.84 -7.46 -14.79
C SER A 241 14.19 -8.73 -14.27
N VAL A 242 13.94 -8.73 -12.97
CA VAL A 242 13.14 -9.74 -12.26
C VAL A 242 12.20 -8.99 -11.32
N ASP A 243 10.98 -9.48 -11.14
CA ASP A 243 10.00 -8.85 -10.27
C ASP A 243 9.38 -9.81 -9.26
N VAL A 244 8.89 -9.23 -8.17
CA VAL A 244 8.05 -9.89 -7.16
C VAL A 244 6.85 -8.98 -6.88
N LYS A 245 5.70 -9.59 -6.58
CA LYS A 245 4.43 -8.89 -6.37
C LYS A 245 3.89 -9.17 -4.96
N PHE A 246 3.40 -8.13 -4.31
CA PHE A 246 2.82 -8.17 -2.98
C PHE A 246 1.42 -7.56 -3.02
N ASP A 247 0.45 -8.18 -2.34
CA ASP A 247 -0.89 -7.63 -2.24
C ASP A 247 -0.96 -6.53 -1.16
N PHE A 248 -1.69 -5.45 -1.43
CA PHE A 248 -1.94 -4.36 -0.45
C PHE A 248 -2.85 -4.80 0.70
N LEU A 249 -3.63 -5.85 0.49
CA LEU A 249 -4.78 -6.23 1.31
C LEU A 249 -4.49 -7.38 2.29
N GLU A 250 -3.31 -8.00 2.21
CA GLU A 250 -2.92 -9.04 3.16
C GLU A 250 -2.24 -8.40 4.38
N ASP A 251 -2.85 -8.62 5.55
CA ASP A 251 -2.24 -8.41 6.86
C ASP A 251 -1.45 -9.64 7.32
#